data_AF-A0A2P9D0I0-F1
#
_entry.id   AF-A0A2P9D0I0-F1
#
_cell.length_a   1.000
_cell.length_b   1.000
_cell.length_c   1.000
_cell.angle_alpha   90.00
_cell.angle_beta   90.00
_cell.angle_gamma   90.00
#
_symmetry.space_group_name_H-M   'P 1'
#
loop_
_entity.id
_entity.type
_entity.pdbx_description
1 polymer ?
#
loop_
_entity_poly.entity_id
_entity_poly.type
_entity_poly.pdbx_seq_one_letter_code
_entity_poly.pdbx_strand_id
1 'polypeptide(L)'
;MDKFFFFFFFFFFYFEISFCENDKKEELFSDNELENIGGSAGDIISSSSRAPSSKGSDNIPPNVDIAGDLLKVMKHIPPPVVEINEDDFIDPEIVCERDYDKPCPNDYNYLGSVHTDDDEICAPSSTYEGPCSGEELNIKNMSEKRKEKWSIKCETFWPCIRCVRNYTFFCPEKWYKVNGTLRSCKPLDDYTGPCTFEMNFSGYNKRMLEDWSLKCKAWWKCDHTMLSYECPDMDVPITEAATRCRLKKNYH
;
A
#
# COMPACT_ATOMS: atom_id res chain seq x y z
N MET A 1 -21.83 -48.46 -21.49
CA MET A 1 -20.61 -48.93 -20.78
C MET A 1 -20.07 -47.77 -19.95
N ASP A 2 -20.95 -47.05 -19.23
CA ASP A 2 -20.67 -45.66 -18.86
C ASP A 2 -20.55 -45.44 -17.34
N LYS A 3 -20.95 -46.42 -16.52
CA LYS A 3 -20.83 -46.33 -15.05
C LYS A 3 -19.45 -46.75 -14.53
N PHE A 4 -18.70 -47.54 -15.32
CA PHE A 4 -17.35 -47.98 -14.93
C PHE A 4 -16.29 -46.90 -15.17
N PHE A 5 -16.51 -46.04 -16.17
CA PHE A 5 -15.61 -44.93 -16.51
C PHE A 5 -15.62 -43.82 -15.46
N PHE A 6 -16.81 -43.48 -14.94
CA PHE A 6 -16.94 -42.49 -13.87
C PHE A 6 -16.28 -42.94 -12.56
N PHE A 7 -16.33 -44.24 -12.24
CA PHE A 7 -15.72 -44.77 -11.02
C PHE A 7 -14.19 -44.75 -11.10
N PHE A 8 -13.62 -45.02 -12.28
CA PHE A 8 -12.18 -44.92 -12.53
C PHE A 8 -11.67 -43.47 -12.48
N PHE A 9 -12.44 -42.51 -13.02
CA PHE A 9 -12.10 -41.09 -12.93
C PHE A 9 -12.11 -40.59 -11.49
N PHE A 10 -13.09 -41.02 -10.69
CA PHE A 10 -13.16 -40.68 -9.26
C PHE A 10 -11.99 -41.25 -8.47
N PHE A 11 -11.56 -42.49 -8.76
CA PHE A 11 -10.41 -43.12 -8.12
C PHE A 11 -9.08 -42.45 -8.49
N PHE A 12 -8.91 -42.02 -9.74
CA PHE A 12 -7.72 -41.29 -10.17
C PHE A 12 -7.61 -39.90 -9.50
N PHE A 13 -8.71 -39.15 -9.40
CA PHE A 13 -8.72 -37.88 -8.66
C PHE A 13 -8.49 -38.06 -7.16
N TYR A 14 -8.99 -39.14 -6.56
CA TYR A 14 -8.76 -39.45 -5.15
C TYR A 14 -7.30 -39.80 -4.85
N PHE A 15 -6.61 -40.46 -5.80
CA PHE A 15 -5.19 -40.79 -5.69
C PHE A 15 -4.28 -39.57 -5.89
N GLU A 16 -4.63 -38.63 -6.78
CA GLU A 16 -3.92 -37.34 -6.93
C GLU A 16 -4.05 -36.46 -5.68
N ILE A 17 -5.25 -36.35 -5.09
CA ILE A 17 -5.46 -35.58 -3.85
C ILE A 17 -4.67 -36.17 -2.67
N SER A 18 -4.58 -37.51 -2.59
CA SER A 18 -3.84 -38.19 -1.51
C SER A 18 -2.31 -38.06 -1.64
N PHE A 19 -1.79 -37.68 -2.83
CA PHE A 19 -0.35 -37.46 -3.01
C PHE A 19 0.09 -36.03 -2.67
N CYS A 20 -0.81 -35.04 -2.71
CA CYS A 20 -0.50 -33.67 -2.27
C CYS A 20 -0.47 -33.50 -0.73
N GLU A 21 -1.13 -34.39 0.03
CA GLU A 21 -1.14 -34.32 1.50
C GLU A 21 0.11 -34.94 2.15
N ASN A 22 1.08 -35.39 1.33
CA ASN A 22 2.33 -35.99 1.79
C ASN A 22 3.58 -35.21 1.38
N ASP A 23 3.44 -33.96 0.94
CA ASP A 23 4.56 -33.03 0.97
C ASP A 23 4.91 -32.78 2.45
N LYS A 24 5.94 -33.50 2.91
CA LYS A 24 6.62 -33.17 4.16
C LYS A 24 6.90 -31.68 4.10
N LYS A 25 6.31 -30.89 5.01
CA LYS A 25 6.72 -29.51 5.25
C LYS A 25 8.24 -29.52 5.40
N GLU A 26 8.95 -29.11 4.36
CA GLU A 26 10.38 -28.90 4.45
C GLU A 26 10.57 -27.84 5.54
N GLU A 27 11.28 -28.21 6.60
CA GLU A 27 11.64 -27.24 7.63
C GLU A 27 12.41 -26.12 6.94
N LEU A 28 11.92 -24.89 7.05
CA LEU A 28 12.49 -23.72 6.37
C LEU A 28 13.99 -23.53 6.68
N PHE A 29 14.42 -23.98 7.87
CA PHE A 29 15.82 -24.10 8.28
C PHE A 29 15.99 -25.30 9.22
N SER A 30 17.07 -26.06 9.03
CA SER A 30 17.54 -27.07 9.98
C SER A 30 18.11 -26.41 11.24
N ASP A 31 18.14 -27.15 12.36
CA ASP A 31 18.65 -26.62 13.62
C ASP A 31 20.12 -26.18 13.54
N ASN A 32 20.92 -26.86 12.70
CA ASN A 32 22.30 -26.49 12.41
C ASN A 32 22.40 -25.18 11.60
N GLU A 33 21.47 -24.92 10.68
CA GLU A 33 21.44 -23.64 9.95
C GLU A 33 21.08 -22.48 10.87
N LEU A 34 20.16 -22.68 11.82
CA LEU A 34 19.80 -21.67 12.82
C LEU A 34 20.97 -21.34 13.76
N GLU A 35 21.74 -22.34 14.19
CA GLU A 35 23.00 -22.15 14.95
C GLU A 35 24.03 -21.33 14.15
N ASN A 36 24.22 -21.67 12.88
CA ASN A 36 25.20 -20.98 12.05
C ASN A 36 24.81 -19.52 11.77
N ILE A 37 23.52 -19.23 11.60
CA ILE A 37 23.01 -17.87 11.39
C ILE A 37 23.17 -17.04 12.67
N GLY A 38 22.75 -17.59 13.82
CA GLY A 38 22.84 -16.93 15.11
C GLY A 38 24.29 -16.70 15.55
N GLY A 39 25.14 -17.71 15.39
CA GLY A 39 26.57 -17.64 15.72
C GLY A 39 27.32 -16.64 14.85
N SER A 40 27.04 -16.59 13.54
CA SER A 40 27.63 -15.60 12.64
C SER A 40 27.27 -14.17 13.03
N ALA A 41 26.01 -13.91 13.39
CA ALA A 41 25.56 -12.60 13.87
C ALA A 41 26.21 -12.23 15.21
N GLY A 42 26.33 -13.21 16.11
CA GLY A 42 27.01 -13.09 17.39
C GLY A 42 28.49 -12.74 17.28
N ASP A 43 29.20 -13.41 16.37
CA ASP A 43 30.62 -13.18 16.11
C ASP A 43 30.87 -11.80 15.51
N ILE A 44 30.00 -11.30 14.61
CA ILE A 44 30.10 -9.94 14.05
C ILE A 44 29.96 -8.89 15.16
N ILE A 45 29.01 -9.06 16.08
CA ILE A 45 28.80 -8.14 17.20
C ILE A 45 29.96 -8.22 18.19
N SER A 46 30.39 -9.42 18.54
CA SER A 46 31.51 -9.68 19.47
C SER A 46 32.83 -9.12 18.93
N SER A 47 33.14 -9.35 17.65
CA SER A 47 34.32 -8.80 16.99
C SER A 47 34.26 -7.28 16.85
N SER A 48 33.07 -6.69 16.68
CA SER A 48 32.87 -5.23 16.63
C SER A 48 32.92 -4.55 18.01
N SER A 49 32.60 -5.29 19.08
CA SER A 49 32.59 -4.79 20.47
C SER A 49 33.95 -4.84 21.18
N ARG A 50 34.99 -5.45 20.58
CA ARG A 50 36.35 -5.47 21.13
C ARG A 50 37.01 -4.08 21.01
N ALA A 51 36.64 -3.17 21.90
CA ALA A 51 37.53 -2.11 22.33
C ALA A 51 38.60 -2.69 23.28
N PRO A 52 39.86 -2.24 23.25
CA PRO A 52 40.87 -2.74 24.16
C PRO A 52 40.57 -2.22 25.57
N SER A 53 40.05 -3.05 26.47
CA SER A 53 40.09 -2.71 27.90
C SER A 53 40.08 -3.93 28.83
N SER A 54 41.12 -3.90 29.68
CA SER A 54 41.35 -4.45 31.01
C SER A 54 40.65 -5.74 31.48
N LYS A 55 41.53 -6.62 31.98
CA LYS A 55 41.27 -7.78 32.83
C LYS A 55 40.23 -7.50 33.91
N GLY A 56 39.17 -8.31 33.93
CA GLY A 56 38.24 -8.41 35.05
C GLY A 56 37.46 -9.71 34.94
N SER A 57 37.58 -10.53 35.99
CA SER A 57 36.93 -11.82 36.26
C SER A 57 35.54 -12.00 35.63
N ASP A 58 35.36 -13.08 34.86
CA ASP A 58 34.50 -14.23 35.20
C ASP A 58 34.76 -15.37 34.20
N ASN A 59 35.01 -16.59 34.69
CA ASN A 59 35.48 -17.73 33.88
C ASN A 59 34.36 -18.41 33.05
N ILE A 60 33.38 -17.65 32.58
CA ILE A 60 32.33 -18.15 31.69
C ILE A 60 32.53 -17.48 30.34
N PRO A 61 32.89 -18.21 29.27
CA PRO A 61 32.97 -17.63 27.94
C PRO A 61 31.59 -17.04 27.60
N PRO A 62 31.51 -15.78 27.14
CA PRO A 62 30.23 -15.18 26.78
C PRO A 62 29.57 -16.03 25.68
N ASN A 63 28.32 -16.47 25.90
CA ASN A 63 27.54 -17.16 24.87
C ASN A 63 27.33 -16.19 23.71
N VAL A 64 27.98 -16.46 22.58
CA VAL A 64 27.91 -15.63 21.38
C VAL A 64 26.69 -15.96 20.52
N ASP A 65 26.01 -17.08 20.73
CA ASP A 65 24.89 -17.55 19.90
C ASP A 65 23.51 -17.43 20.59
N ILE A 66 23.32 -16.35 21.36
CA ILE A 66 22.03 -16.08 22.02
C ILE A 66 20.89 -15.95 20.99
N ALA A 67 21.21 -15.46 19.78
CA ALA A 67 20.25 -15.32 18.70
C ALA A 67 19.80 -16.68 18.13
N GLY A 68 20.72 -17.62 17.89
CA GLY A 68 20.39 -18.97 17.43
C GLY A 68 19.61 -19.75 18.48
N ASP A 69 20.00 -19.63 19.75
CA ASP A 69 19.27 -20.23 20.87
C ASP A 69 17.83 -19.72 20.96
N LEU A 70 17.61 -18.41 20.78
CA LEU A 70 16.26 -17.83 20.76
C LEU A 70 15.44 -18.33 19.57
N LEU A 71 16.04 -18.44 18.38
CA LEU A 71 15.36 -18.94 17.18
C LEU A 71 14.93 -20.40 17.31
N LYS A 72 15.75 -21.25 17.95
CA LYS A 72 15.38 -22.65 18.27
C LYS A 72 14.17 -22.70 19.19
N VAL A 73 14.13 -21.85 20.21
CA VAL A 73 12.98 -21.75 21.12
C VAL A 73 11.74 -21.30 20.35
N MET A 74 11.87 -20.28 19.49
CA MET A 74 10.76 -19.77 18.68
C MET A 74 10.21 -20.80 17.67
N LYS A 75 11.05 -21.67 17.11
CA LYS A 75 10.65 -22.79 16.23
C LYS A 75 9.62 -23.71 16.91
N HIS A 76 9.67 -23.83 18.23
CA HIS A 76 8.81 -24.73 19.00
C HIS A 76 7.58 -24.03 19.59
N ILE A 77 7.46 -22.71 19.43
CA ILE A 77 6.27 -21.96 19.81
C ILE A 77 5.24 -22.13 18.69
N PRO A 78 4.07 -22.75 18.93
CA PRO A 78 3.04 -22.83 17.92
C PRO A 78 2.58 -21.42 17.54
N PRO A 79 2.23 -21.18 16.26
CA PRO A 79 1.71 -19.88 15.84
C PRO A 79 0.51 -19.51 16.71
N PRO A 80 0.38 -18.22 17.10
CA PRO A 80 -0.77 -17.79 17.88
C PRO A 80 -2.05 -18.11 17.09
N VAL A 81 -3.02 -18.71 17.76
CA VAL A 81 -4.36 -18.88 17.19
C VAL A 81 -5.01 -17.50 17.21
N VAL A 82 -5.00 -16.83 16.05
CA VAL A 82 -5.73 -15.57 15.86
C VAL A 82 -7.15 -15.95 15.44
N GLU A 83 -8.11 -15.80 16.36
CA GLU A 83 -9.52 -15.79 15.99
C GLU A 83 -9.79 -14.49 15.24
N ILE A 84 -9.80 -14.55 13.91
CA ILE A 84 -10.13 -13.38 13.09
C ILE A 84 -11.64 -13.34 12.94
N ASN A 85 -12.27 -12.38 13.61
CA ASN A 85 -13.70 -12.16 13.52
C ASN A 85 -14.00 -11.51 12.16
N GLU A 86 -14.56 -12.29 11.21
CA GLU A 86 -14.87 -11.83 9.85
C GLU A 86 -15.75 -10.57 9.84
N ASP A 87 -16.62 -10.44 10.85
CA ASP A 87 -17.51 -9.29 11.03
C ASP A 87 -16.77 -7.97 11.42
N ASP A 88 -15.52 -8.06 11.88
CA ASP A 88 -14.69 -6.89 12.23
C ASP A 88 -13.77 -6.46 11.09
N PHE A 89 -13.77 -7.18 9.95
CA PHE A 89 -13.06 -6.74 8.75
C PHE A 89 -13.83 -5.63 8.07
N ILE A 90 -13.60 -4.42 8.53
CA ILE A 90 -13.91 -3.23 7.75
C ILE A 90 -12.92 -3.21 6.59
N ASP A 91 -13.40 -3.42 5.37
CA ASP A 91 -12.60 -3.17 4.17
C ASP A 91 -11.97 -1.78 4.30
N PRO A 92 -10.63 -1.66 4.26
CA PRO A 92 -9.98 -0.41 4.53
C PRO A 92 -10.48 0.62 3.52
N GLU A 93 -11.16 1.67 4.01
CA GLU A 93 -11.59 2.78 3.17
C GLU A 93 -10.35 3.29 2.43
N ILE A 94 -10.31 3.14 1.10
CA ILE A 94 -9.19 3.61 0.29
C ILE A 94 -9.28 5.14 0.28
N VAL A 95 -8.61 5.78 1.25
CA VAL A 95 -8.55 7.24 1.37
C VAL A 95 -7.49 7.78 0.42
N CYS A 96 -7.92 8.53 -0.60
CA CYS A 96 -7.05 9.17 -1.57
C CYS A 96 -7.73 10.40 -2.18
N GLU A 97 -6.96 11.22 -2.90
CA GLU A 97 -7.51 12.28 -3.74
C GLU A 97 -8.11 11.66 -4.99
N ARG A 98 -9.40 11.90 -5.22
CA ARG A 98 -10.12 11.36 -6.37
C ARG A 98 -9.81 12.18 -7.62
N ASP A 99 -9.49 11.49 -8.70
CA ASP A 99 -9.24 12.05 -10.02
C ASP A 99 -10.57 12.23 -10.74
N TYR A 100 -11.24 13.35 -10.47
CA TYR A 100 -12.51 13.70 -11.12
C TYR A 100 -12.35 14.20 -12.56
N ASP A 101 -11.12 14.32 -13.08
CA ASP A 101 -10.86 14.57 -14.50
C ASP A 101 -11.05 13.30 -15.33
N LYS A 102 -11.07 12.12 -14.70
CA LYS A 102 -11.49 10.89 -15.38
C LYS A 102 -13.00 10.93 -15.64
N PRO A 103 -13.44 10.40 -16.80
CA PRO A 103 -14.85 10.43 -17.16
C PRO A 103 -15.66 9.59 -16.17
N CYS A 104 -15.31 8.32 -15.99
CA CYS A 104 -16.09 7.37 -15.20
C CYS A 104 -15.36 6.89 -13.93
N PRO A 105 -16.12 6.42 -12.92
CA PRO A 105 -15.57 5.69 -11.78
C PRO A 105 -15.02 4.32 -12.21
N ASN A 106 -14.25 3.67 -11.32
CA ASN A 106 -13.48 2.45 -11.66
C ASN A 106 -14.32 1.31 -12.25
N ASP A 107 -15.56 1.14 -11.78
CA ASP A 107 -16.43 0.02 -12.19
C ASP A 107 -17.46 0.43 -13.25
N TYR A 108 -17.22 1.55 -13.93
CA TYR A 108 -18.08 2.04 -15.01
C TYR A 108 -17.26 2.25 -16.29
N ASN A 109 -17.85 1.89 -17.42
CA ASN A 109 -17.30 2.09 -18.75
C ASN A 109 -17.83 3.38 -19.36
N TYR A 110 -16.94 4.15 -19.96
CA TYR A 110 -17.32 5.34 -20.71
C TYR A 110 -17.85 4.97 -22.09
N LEU A 111 -19.10 5.36 -22.37
CA LEU A 111 -19.79 5.10 -23.64
C LEU A 111 -19.89 6.35 -24.53
N GLY A 112 -19.67 7.55 -23.98
CA GLY A 112 -19.83 8.81 -24.69
C GLY A 112 -21.29 9.16 -24.98
N SER A 113 -21.54 9.78 -26.13
CA SER A 113 -22.86 10.25 -26.58
C SER A 113 -23.75 9.09 -27.04
N VAL A 114 -24.55 8.50 -26.13
CA VAL A 114 -25.46 7.39 -26.44
C VAL A 114 -26.89 7.87 -26.72
N HIS A 115 -27.43 8.78 -25.91
CA HIS A 115 -28.83 9.22 -25.99
C HIS A 115 -29.01 10.50 -26.79
N THR A 116 -28.09 11.46 -26.65
CA THR A 116 -28.05 12.72 -27.39
C THR A 116 -26.62 13.06 -27.81
N ASP A 117 -26.45 13.96 -28.79
CA ASP A 117 -25.15 14.27 -29.43
C ASP A 117 -24.07 14.80 -28.48
N ASP A 118 -24.44 15.21 -27.26
CA ASP A 118 -23.56 15.87 -26.29
C ASP A 118 -23.70 15.26 -24.88
N ASP A 119 -24.11 14.00 -24.78
CA ASP A 119 -24.12 13.28 -23.51
C ASP A 119 -22.76 12.64 -23.22
N GLU A 120 -22.44 12.53 -21.95
CA GLU A 120 -21.22 11.88 -21.47
C GLU A 120 -21.67 10.71 -20.60
N ILE A 121 -21.93 9.55 -21.20
CA ILE A 121 -22.51 8.41 -20.49
C ILE A 121 -21.43 7.48 -19.94
N CYS A 122 -21.57 7.12 -18.67
CA CYS A 122 -20.89 6.04 -18.00
C CYS A 122 -21.91 4.94 -17.68
N ALA A 123 -21.66 3.70 -18.09
CA ALA A 123 -22.50 2.56 -17.77
C ALA A 123 -21.75 1.57 -16.86
N PRO A 124 -22.45 0.87 -15.94
CA PRO A 124 -21.81 -0.09 -15.04
C PRO A 124 -21.11 -1.19 -15.84
N SER A 125 -19.92 -1.60 -15.39
CA SER A 125 -19.18 -2.72 -15.96
C SER A 125 -19.86 -4.05 -15.59
N SER A 126 -19.42 -5.14 -16.23
CA SER A 126 -19.92 -6.48 -15.89
C SER A 126 -19.50 -6.96 -14.49
N THR A 127 -18.57 -6.26 -13.83
CA THR A 127 -18.05 -6.61 -12.49
C THR A 127 -18.61 -5.71 -11.40
N TYR A 128 -19.50 -4.76 -11.73
CA TYR A 128 -20.08 -3.87 -10.74
C TYR A 128 -21.26 -4.53 -10.01
N GLU A 129 -21.11 -4.70 -8.69
CA GLU A 129 -22.10 -5.35 -7.81
C GLU A 129 -22.76 -4.37 -6.83
N GLY A 130 -22.54 -3.06 -7.00
CA GLY A 130 -23.02 -2.03 -6.07
C GLY A 130 -24.49 -1.62 -6.25
N PRO A 131 -24.98 -0.70 -5.38
CA PRO A 131 -26.40 -0.32 -5.30
C PRO A 131 -27.01 0.29 -6.56
N CYS A 132 -26.19 0.81 -7.48
CA CYS A 132 -26.64 1.47 -8.70
C CYS A 132 -26.56 0.54 -9.93
N SER A 133 -26.65 -0.78 -9.71
CA SER A 133 -26.54 -1.77 -10.79
C SER A 133 -27.62 -1.54 -11.85
N GLY A 134 -27.20 -1.50 -13.12
CA GLY A 134 -28.08 -1.17 -14.26
C GLY A 134 -28.41 0.32 -14.42
N GLU A 135 -27.93 1.22 -13.55
CA GLU A 135 -28.10 2.66 -13.71
C GLU A 135 -26.95 3.26 -14.53
N GLU A 136 -27.29 3.91 -15.64
CA GLU A 136 -26.35 4.76 -16.37
C GLU A 136 -26.17 6.11 -15.67
N LEU A 137 -24.94 6.62 -15.71
CA LEU A 137 -24.57 7.92 -15.18
C LEU A 137 -24.20 8.87 -16.32
N ASN A 138 -24.96 9.95 -16.47
CA ASN A 138 -24.55 11.07 -17.33
C ASN A 138 -23.65 12.03 -16.52
N ILE A 139 -22.36 12.05 -16.84
CA ILE A 139 -21.35 12.85 -16.12
C ILE A 139 -21.29 14.32 -16.59
N LYS A 140 -22.03 14.64 -17.65
CA LYS A 140 -22.03 15.98 -18.24
C LYS A 140 -22.36 17.04 -17.18
N ASN A 141 -21.51 18.06 -17.10
CA ASN A 141 -21.64 19.18 -16.16
C ASN A 141 -21.77 18.77 -14.67
N MET A 142 -21.37 17.55 -14.29
CA MET A 142 -21.30 17.18 -12.88
C MET A 142 -20.10 17.84 -12.20
N SER A 143 -20.36 18.62 -11.16
CA SER A 143 -19.30 19.13 -10.28
C SER A 143 -18.66 17.99 -9.48
N GLU A 144 -17.41 18.18 -9.04
CA GLU A 144 -16.69 17.23 -8.18
C GLU A 144 -17.50 16.82 -6.95
N LYS A 145 -18.16 17.78 -6.29
CA LYS A 145 -19.05 17.52 -5.14
C LYS A 145 -20.24 16.63 -5.49
N ARG A 146 -20.76 16.72 -6.72
CA ARG A 146 -21.84 15.84 -7.19
C ARG A 146 -21.32 14.45 -7.51
N LYS A 147 -20.13 14.34 -8.12
CA LYS A 147 -19.43 13.07 -8.36
C LYS A 147 -19.13 12.35 -7.04
N GLU A 148 -18.65 13.07 -6.03
CA GLU A 148 -18.39 12.54 -4.68
C GLU A 148 -19.65 11.95 -4.04
N LYS A 149 -20.74 12.73 -3.99
CA LYS A 149 -22.02 12.27 -3.41
C LYS A 149 -22.58 11.05 -4.13
N TRP A 150 -22.49 11.04 -5.46
CA TRP A 150 -22.94 9.90 -6.27
C TRP A 150 -22.06 8.67 -5.98
N SER A 151 -20.74 8.85 -5.85
CA SER A 151 -19.80 7.76 -5.55
C SER A 151 -20.15 7.06 -4.24
N ILE A 152 -20.44 7.85 -3.19
CA ILE A 152 -20.84 7.32 -1.89
C ILE A 152 -22.17 6.56 -1.99
N LYS A 153 -23.15 7.11 -2.72
CA LYS A 153 -24.47 6.45 -2.92
C LYS A 153 -24.34 5.11 -3.65
N CYS A 154 -23.49 5.05 -4.67
CA CYS A 154 -23.34 3.90 -5.55
C CYS A 154 -22.19 2.98 -5.16
N GLU A 155 -21.48 3.26 -4.07
CA GLU A 155 -20.36 2.45 -3.57
C GLU A 155 -19.30 2.14 -4.64
N THR A 156 -19.09 3.08 -5.58
CA THR A 156 -18.03 3.02 -6.58
C THR A 156 -17.44 4.41 -6.74
N PHE A 157 -16.13 4.48 -6.91
CA PHE A 157 -15.40 5.73 -6.78
C PHE A 157 -14.56 6.02 -8.01
N TRP A 158 -14.34 7.31 -8.28
CA TRP A 158 -13.33 7.74 -9.23
C TRP A 158 -11.94 7.23 -8.80
N PRO A 159 -11.06 6.94 -9.77
CA PRO A 159 -9.70 6.50 -9.47
C PRO A 159 -8.97 7.53 -8.61
N CYS A 160 -7.98 7.07 -7.85
CA CYS A 160 -7.10 7.99 -7.14
C CYS A 160 -6.16 8.69 -8.13
N ILE A 161 -5.84 9.97 -7.87
CA ILE A 161 -4.75 10.66 -8.56
C ILE A 161 -3.45 9.90 -8.31
N ARG A 162 -2.78 9.49 -9.38
CA ARG A 162 -1.49 8.78 -9.33
C ARG A 162 -0.34 9.77 -9.55
N CYS A 163 0.15 10.36 -8.47
CA CYS A 163 1.30 11.25 -8.52
C CYS A 163 2.14 11.21 -7.25
N VAL A 164 3.39 11.68 -7.34
CA VAL A 164 4.22 11.93 -6.16
C VAL A 164 3.94 13.33 -5.64
N ARG A 165 3.51 13.44 -4.38
CA ARG A 165 3.21 14.73 -3.75
C ARG A 165 4.49 15.46 -3.39
N ASN A 166 4.52 16.75 -3.68
CA ASN A 166 5.62 17.63 -3.34
C ASN A 166 5.38 18.28 -1.96
N TYR A 167 5.90 17.65 -0.91
CA TYR A 167 5.85 18.16 0.46
C TYR A 167 6.85 19.30 0.74
N THR A 168 7.58 19.79 -0.28
CA THR A 168 8.38 21.01 -0.13
C THR A 168 7.50 22.26 -0.16
N PHE A 169 6.31 22.20 -0.77
CA PHE A 169 5.32 23.27 -0.67
C PHE A 169 4.90 23.50 0.79
N PHE A 170 4.80 24.77 1.15
CA PHE A 170 4.61 25.20 2.53
C PHE A 170 3.31 24.64 3.14
N CYS A 171 2.20 24.72 2.39
CA CYS A 171 0.88 24.21 2.75
C CYS A 171 0.33 23.29 1.64
N PRO A 172 -0.64 22.42 1.97
CA PRO A 172 -1.41 21.71 0.96
C PRO A 172 -2.25 22.69 0.11
N GLU A 173 -2.80 22.18 -0.98
CA GLU A 173 -3.80 22.89 -1.78
C GLU A 173 -5.06 23.19 -0.95
N LYS A 174 -5.72 24.30 -1.28
CA LYS A 174 -6.86 24.85 -0.52
C LYS A 174 -6.50 25.24 0.93
N TRP A 175 -5.22 25.46 1.21
CA TRP A 175 -4.73 25.98 2.49
C TRP A 175 -3.73 27.11 2.25
N TYR A 176 -3.71 28.10 3.14
CA TYR A 176 -2.83 29.26 3.06
C TYR A 176 -1.85 29.32 4.23
N LYS A 177 -0.67 29.89 3.96
CA LYS A 177 0.39 30.12 4.95
C LYS A 177 -0.04 31.20 5.95
N VAL A 178 0.19 30.94 7.24
CA VAL A 178 0.07 31.94 8.29
C VAL A 178 1.39 32.71 8.41
N ASN A 179 1.33 34.04 8.24
CA ASN A 179 2.49 34.91 8.30
C ASN A 179 3.15 34.92 9.69
N GLY A 180 4.48 35.06 9.73
CA GLY A 180 5.24 35.08 10.98
C GLY A 180 5.43 33.73 11.66
N THR A 181 4.96 32.64 11.05
CA THR A 181 5.14 31.27 11.57
C THR A 181 6.20 30.51 10.77
N LEU A 182 6.82 29.51 11.41
CA LEU A 182 7.80 28.63 10.73
C LEU A 182 7.13 27.80 9.63
N ARG A 183 6.02 27.12 9.96
CA ARG A 183 5.27 26.28 9.01
C ARG A 183 3.79 26.10 9.37
N SER A 184 3.08 27.17 9.71
CA SER A 184 1.63 27.07 10.01
C SER A 184 0.75 27.32 8.78
N CYS A 185 -0.30 26.52 8.65
CA CYS A 185 -1.27 26.57 7.56
C CYS A 185 -2.69 26.66 8.10
N LYS A 186 -3.57 27.38 7.39
CA LYS A 186 -5.02 27.44 7.63
C LYS A 186 -5.81 27.06 6.38
N PRO A 187 -6.98 26.41 6.52
CA PRO A 187 -7.81 26.06 5.37
C PRO A 187 -8.44 27.31 4.75
N LEU A 188 -8.63 27.28 3.43
CA LEU A 188 -9.45 28.22 2.68
C LEU A 188 -10.94 27.82 2.75
N ASP A 189 -11.84 28.73 2.38
CA ASP A 189 -13.29 28.51 2.46
C ASP A 189 -13.81 27.39 1.52
N ASP A 190 -13.05 27.06 0.48
CA ASP A 190 -13.37 26.02 -0.51
C ASP A 190 -12.82 24.63 -0.15
N TYR A 191 -12.10 24.52 0.97
CA TYR A 191 -11.65 23.23 1.51
C TYR A 191 -12.83 22.48 2.14
N THR A 192 -13.05 21.24 1.70
CA THR A 192 -14.19 20.40 2.10
C THR A 192 -13.83 19.26 3.04
N GLY A 193 -12.57 19.14 3.45
CA GLY A 193 -12.11 18.08 4.34
C GLY A 193 -12.40 18.35 5.82
N PRO A 194 -12.13 17.37 6.71
CA PRO A 194 -12.51 17.42 8.12
C PRO A 194 -11.68 18.39 8.98
N CYS A 195 -10.52 18.88 8.51
CA CYS A 195 -9.59 19.65 9.34
C CYS A 195 -9.79 21.16 9.16
N THR A 196 -10.47 21.82 10.09
CA THR A 196 -10.87 23.23 9.96
C THR A 196 -9.97 24.23 10.72
N PHE A 197 -8.94 23.76 11.40
CA PHE A 197 -8.11 24.56 12.31
C PHE A 197 -6.71 24.84 11.75
N GLU A 198 -6.02 25.83 12.34
CA GLU A 198 -4.61 26.10 12.06
C GLU A 198 -3.73 24.91 12.46
N MET A 199 -2.86 24.49 11.55
CA MET A 199 -1.92 23.40 11.79
C MET A 199 -0.49 23.88 11.63
N ASN A 200 0.36 23.58 12.61
CA ASN A 200 1.79 23.87 12.56
C ASN A 200 2.59 22.62 12.17
N PHE A 201 3.28 22.68 11.02
CA PHE A 201 4.07 21.59 10.46
C PHE A 201 5.59 21.75 10.69
N SER A 202 6.04 22.65 11.56
CA SER A 202 7.48 22.96 11.70
C SER A 202 8.35 21.79 12.15
N GLY A 203 7.76 20.79 12.81
CA GLY A 203 8.43 19.55 13.24
C GLY A 203 8.05 18.31 12.42
N TYR A 204 7.27 18.47 11.35
CA TYR A 204 6.77 17.33 10.58
C TYR A 204 7.81 16.88 9.55
N ASN A 205 8.08 15.58 9.53
CA ASN A 205 8.77 14.93 8.42
C ASN A 205 7.76 14.55 7.32
N LYS A 206 8.25 14.07 6.17
CA LYS A 206 7.43 13.69 5.01
C LYS A 206 6.31 12.70 5.37
N ARG A 207 6.62 11.64 6.12
CA ARG A 207 5.66 10.61 6.50
C ARG A 207 4.53 11.18 7.39
N MET A 208 4.87 12.07 8.32
CA MET A 208 3.86 12.74 9.15
C MET A 208 2.94 13.64 8.31
N LEU A 209 3.46 14.29 7.26
CA LEU A 209 2.65 15.08 6.34
C LEU A 209 1.75 14.20 5.47
N GLU A 210 2.23 13.04 5.02
CA GLU A 210 1.44 12.03 4.31
C GLU A 210 0.28 11.52 5.18
N ASP A 211 0.56 11.09 6.41
CA ASP A 211 -0.46 10.59 7.33
C ASP A 211 -1.50 11.67 7.68
N TRP A 212 -1.05 12.91 7.89
CA TRP A 212 -1.94 14.04 8.13
C TRP A 212 -2.78 14.37 6.88
N SER A 213 -2.18 14.33 5.70
CA SER A 213 -2.84 14.57 4.41
C SER A 213 -4.00 13.61 4.18
N LEU A 214 -3.81 12.32 4.46
CA LEU A 214 -4.84 11.30 4.39
C LEU A 214 -5.98 11.57 5.38
N LYS A 215 -5.66 11.78 6.66
CA LYS A 215 -6.66 12.04 7.72
C LYS A 215 -7.48 13.29 7.45
N CYS A 216 -6.83 14.33 6.94
CA CYS A 216 -7.46 15.60 6.64
C CYS A 216 -8.04 15.68 5.22
N LYS A 217 -7.90 14.66 4.37
CA LYS A 217 -8.30 14.74 2.94
C LYS A 217 -7.79 16.04 2.30
N ALA A 218 -6.56 16.43 2.65
CA ALA A 218 -5.93 17.71 2.30
C ALA A 218 -4.62 17.43 1.57
N TRP A 219 -4.49 17.93 0.35
CA TRP A 219 -3.61 17.36 -0.65
C TRP A 219 -2.50 18.32 -1.01
N TRP A 220 -1.23 17.90 -0.89
CA TRP A 220 -0.12 18.69 -1.46
C TRP A 220 -0.13 18.54 -2.98
N LYS A 221 0.35 19.59 -3.67
CA LYS A 221 0.52 19.57 -5.12
C LYS A 221 1.34 18.36 -5.57
N CYS A 222 0.97 17.80 -6.71
CA CYS A 222 1.83 16.85 -7.41
C CYS A 222 3.12 17.55 -7.87
N ASP A 223 4.27 16.90 -7.72
CA ASP A 223 5.55 17.40 -8.25
C ASP A 223 5.63 17.20 -9.76
N HIS A 224 5.47 15.92 -10.12
CA HIS A 224 5.31 15.43 -11.47
C HIS A 224 4.15 14.44 -11.43
N THR A 225 3.19 14.61 -12.34
CA THR A 225 2.38 13.48 -12.78
C THR A 225 3.35 12.41 -13.28
N MET A 226 3.06 11.12 -13.04
CA MET A 226 3.80 10.07 -13.73
C MET A 226 3.43 10.14 -15.23
N LEU A 227 3.98 11.14 -15.91
CA LEU A 227 3.97 11.27 -17.36
C LEU A 227 4.97 10.25 -17.87
N SER A 228 4.39 9.23 -18.51
CA SER A 228 5.01 8.20 -19.33
C SER A 228 6.04 7.27 -18.66
N TYR A 229 6.13 6.07 -19.20
CA TYR A 229 7.18 5.09 -18.95
C TYR A 229 8.57 5.53 -19.46
N GLU A 230 8.79 6.83 -19.66
CA GLU A 230 10.06 7.38 -20.11
C GLU A 230 10.66 8.18 -18.97
N CYS A 231 11.85 7.78 -18.52
CA CYS A 231 12.54 8.46 -17.44
C CYS A 231 12.67 9.95 -17.77
N PRO A 232 12.09 10.87 -16.96
CA PRO A 232 12.44 12.27 -17.05
C PRO A 232 13.86 12.45 -16.48
N ASP A 233 14.53 13.51 -16.93
CA ASP A 233 15.86 13.99 -16.52
C ASP A 233 17.07 13.51 -17.37
N MET A 234 17.22 14.10 -18.57
CA MET A 234 18.56 14.30 -19.15
C MET A 234 19.37 15.39 -18.42
N ASP A 235 18.69 16.32 -17.74
CA ASP A 235 19.32 17.53 -17.21
C ASP A 235 19.73 17.41 -15.72
N VAL A 236 19.20 16.43 -14.98
CA VAL A 236 19.47 16.25 -13.54
C VAL A 236 19.77 14.79 -13.21
N PRO A 237 20.97 14.28 -13.56
CA PRO A 237 21.23 12.85 -13.60
C PRO A 237 21.28 12.16 -12.23
N ILE A 238 21.26 12.89 -11.12
CA ILE A 238 21.51 12.36 -9.76
C ILE A 238 20.28 12.37 -8.85
N THR A 239 19.08 12.72 -9.35
CA THR A 239 17.87 12.72 -8.53
C THR A 239 17.49 11.30 -8.07
N GLU A 240 16.77 11.22 -6.96
CA GLU A 240 16.22 9.94 -6.46
C GLU A 240 15.31 9.29 -7.53
N ALA A 241 14.56 10.12 -8.26
CA ALA A 241 13.73 9.71 -9.40
C ALA A 241 14.56 9.10 -10.54
N ALA A 242 15.64 9.76 -10.97
CA ALA A 242 16.56 9.25 -11.98
C ALA A 242 17.24 7.94 -11.53
N THR A 243 17.61 7.83 -10.26
CA THR A 243 18.22 6.62 -9.68
C THR A 243 17.24 5.44 -9.68
N ARG A 244 16.01 5.66 -9.22
CA ARG A 244 14.96 4.63 -9.18
C ARG A 244 14.56 4.16 -10.59
N CYS A 245 14.54 5.07 -11.56
CA CYS A 245 14.26 4.73 -12.95
C CYS A 245 15.34 3.81 -13.56
N ARG A 246 16.63 4.11 -13.31
CA ARG A 246 17.76 3.27 -13.77
C ARG A 246 17.75 1.87 -13.15
N LEU A 247 17.39 1.77 -11.87
CA LEU A 247 17.25 0.47 -11.20
C LEU A 247 16.16 -0.37 -11.85
N LYS A 248 15.00 0.20 -12.22
CA LYS A 248 13.96 -0.57 -12.91
C LYS A 248 14.35 -1.02 -14.31
N LYS A 249 15.13 -0.23 -15.06
CA LYS A 249 15.55 -0.57 -16.43
C LYS A 249 16.56 -1.74 -16.49
N ASN A 250 17.40 -1.89 -15.47
CA ASN A 250 18.50 -2.87 -15.46
C ASN A 250 18.13 -4.22 -14.81
N TYR A 251 16.91 -4.38 -14.30
CA TYR A 251 16.45 -5.60 -13.62
C TYR A 251 15.27 -6.28 -14.34
N HIS A 252 15.18 -6.11 -15.67
CA HIS A 252 14.36 -6.93 -16.57
C HIS A 252 15.27 -7.73 -17.50
#